data_AF-A0A916ZCE4-F1
#
_entry.id   AF-A0A916ZCE4-F1
#
_cell.length_a   1.000
_cell.length_b   1.000
_cell.length_c   1.000
_cell.angle_alpha   90.00
_cell.angle_beta   90.00
_cell.angle_gamma   90.00
#
_symmetry.space_group_name_H-M   'P 1'
#
loop_
_entity.id
_entity.type
_entity.pdbx_description
1 polymer ?
#
loop_
_entity_poly.entity_id
_entity_poly.type
_entity_poly.pdbx_seq_one_letter_code
_entity_poly.pdbx_strand_id
1 'polypeptide(L)'
;MSPVTAHAVVRWLERVRRVDLSRLPPEWSNLRRAQCGCDHLRMSLDDAREAILPSRLHCYLDLDPRAVRGADRVLVVRERRVVTVLAAETRVLNQPEAA
;
A
#
# COMPACT_ATOMS: atom_id res chain seq x y z
N MET A 1 15.81 5.18 -6.77
CA MET A 1 15.04 3.97 -6.37
C MET A 1 13.76 4.41 -5.67
N SER A 2 12.63 3.72 -5.89
CA SER A 2 11.38 4.03 -5.19
C SER A 2 11.49 3.78 -3.68
N PRO A 3 10.94 4.65 -2.82
CA PRO A 3 10.86 4.45 -1.37
C PRO A 3 9.79 3.43 -0.96
N VAL A 4 8.98 2.94 -1.91
CA VAL A 4 7.92 1.96 -1.66
C VAL A 4 8.51 0.55 -1.65
N THR A 5 8.44 -0.10 -0.50
CA THR A 5 8.96 -1.47 -0.32
C THR A 5 8.08 -2.50 -1.03
N ALA A 6 8.64 -3.67 -1.35
CA ALA A 6 7.86 -4.78 -1.90
C ALA A 6 6.73 -5.23 -0.94
N HIS A 7 6.98 -5.17 0.38
CA HIS A 7 5.93 -5.47 1.36
C HIS A 7 4.75 -4.50 1.26
N ALA A 8 5.02 -3.21 1.09
CA ALA A 8 3.96 -2.21 0.88
C ALA A 8 3.16 -2.48 -0.40
N VAL A 9 3.82 -2.93 -1.48
CA VAL A 9 3.13 -3.34 -2.72
C VAL A 9 2.19 -4.52 -2.47
N VAL A 10 2.65 -5.57 -1.79
CA VAL A 10 1.79 -6.73 -1.43
C VAL A 10 0.55 -6.26 -0.65
N ARG A 11 0.73 -5.39 0.35
CA ARG A 11 -0.39 -4.89 1.16
C ARG A 11 -1.35 -4.00 0.39
N TRP A 12 -0.85 -3.19 -0.54
CA TRP A 12 -1.69 -2.41 -1.44
C TRP A 12 -2.51 -3.31 -2.37
N LEU A 13 -1.89 -4.34 -2.94
CA LEU A 13 -2.59 -5.33 -3.79
C LEU A 13 -3.73 -6.01 -3.03
N GLU A 14 -3.47 -6.51 -1.82
CA GLU A 14 -4.46 -7.21 -1.00
C GLU A 14 -5.59 -6.28 -0.52
N ARG A 15 -5.23 -5.10 0.02
CA ARG A 15 -6.18 -4.27 0.79
C ARG A 15 -6.88 -3.21 -0.03
N VAL A 16 -6.20 -2.67 -1.03
CA VAL A 16 -6.73 -1.59 -1.88
C VAL A 16 -7.22 -2.16 -3.20
N ARG A 17 -6.43 -3.02 -3.86
CA ARG A 17 -6.79 -3.64 -5.14
C ARG A 17 -7.56 -4.94 -5.03
N ARG A 18 -7.76 -5.47 -3.81
CA ARG A 18 -8.54 -6.69 -3.52
C ARG A 18 -8.04 -7.93 -4.27
N VAL A 19 -6.73 -8.02 -4.53
CA VAL A 19 -6.11 -9.20 -5.13
C VAL A 19 -5.91 -10.26 -4.05
N ASP A 20 -6.45 -11.46 -4.26
CA ASP A 20 -6.24 -12.60 -3.36
C ASP A 20 -4.87 -13.24 -3.62
N LEU A 21 -3.92 -13.00 -2.72
CA LEU A 21 -2.58 -13.59 -2.73
C LEU A 21 -2.43 -14.72 -1.70
N SER A 22 -3.51 -15.14 -1.05
CA SER A 22 -3.48 -16.13 0.04
C SER A 22 -3.09 -17.53 -0.45
N ARG A 23 -3.31 -17.82 -1.74
CA ARG A 23 -2.96 -19.09 -2.39
C ARG A 23 -1.50 -19.16 -2.84
N LEU A 24 -0.74 -18.07 -2.73
CA LEU A 24 0.68 -18.08 -3.09
C LEU A 24 1.50 -18.79 -2.00
N PRO A 25 2.59 -19.48 -2.38
CA PRO A 25 3.42 -20.17 -1.40
C PRO A 25 3.97 -19.22 -0.33
N PRO A 26 3.91 -19.59 0.97
CA PRO A 26 4.29 -18.70 2.07
C PRO A 26 5.78 -18.35 2.07
N GLU A 27 6.63 -19.21 1.53
CA GLU A 27 8.09 -19.02 1.40
C GLU A 27 8.48 -18.02 0.32
N TRP A 28 7.54 -17.58 -0.52
CA TRP A 28 7.85 -16.58 -1.54
C TRP A 28 8.19 -15.24 -0.90
N SER A 29 9.30 -14.67 -1.33
CA SER A 29 9.69 -13.31 -0.95
C SER A 29 8.60 -12.30 -1.31
N ASN A 30 8.52 -11.20 -0.56
CA ASN A 30 7.58 -10.12 -0.86
C ASN A 30 7.75 -9.58 -2.29
N LEU A 31 8.99 -9.58 -2.83
CA LEU A 31 9.24 -9.17 -4.21
C LEU A 31 8.53 -10.09 -5.20
N ARG A 32 8.67 -11.41 -5.03
CA ARG A 32 8.03 -12.40 -5.91
C ARG A 32 6.51 -12.38 -5.80
N ARG A 33 5.99 -12.23 -4.57
CA ARG A 33 4.54 -12.07 -4.33
C ARG A 33 3.99 -10.80 -4.96
N ALA A 34 4.71 -9.68 -4.84
CA ALA A 34 4.34 -8.42 -5.46
C ALA A 34 4.33 -8.54 -6.99
N GLN A 35 5.36 -9.14 -7.59
CA GLN A 35 5.41 -9.39 -9.04
C GLN A 35 4.22 -10.21 -9.51
N CYS A 36 3.93 -11.34 -8.86
CA CYS A 36 2.79 -12.19 -9.23
C CYS A 36 1.44 -11.45 -9.15
N GLY A 37 1.23 -10.65 -8.10
CA GLY A 37 0.01 -9.85 -7.99
C GLY A 37 -0.05 -8.69 -9.00
N CYS A 38 1.09 -8.11 -9.39
CA CYS A 38 1.16 -7.12 -10.46
C CYS A 38 0.87 -7.75 -11.83
N ASP A 39 1.40 -8.94 -12.09
CA ASP A 39 1.12 -9.71 -13.32
C ASP A 39 -0.38 -10.03 -13.45
N HIS A 40 -1.04 -10.40 -12.34
CA HIS A 40 -2.49 -10.61 -12.30
C HIS A 40 -3.28 -9.35 -12.73
N LEU A 41 -2.80 -8.17 -12.37
CA LEU A 41 -3.38 -6.88 -12.76
C LEU A 41 -2.84 -6.34 -14.10
N ARG A 42 -1.97 -7.09 -14.79
CA ARG A 42 -1.28 -6.68 -16.02
C ARG A 42 -0.57 -5.33 -15.88
N MET A 43 0.11 -5.11 -14.76
CA MET A 43 0.86 -3.89 -14.48
C MET A 43 2.29 -4.21 -14.06
N SER A 44 3.22 -3.27 -14.27
CA SER A 44 4.60 -3.46 -13.78
C SER A 44 4.70 -3.17 -12.28
N LEU A 45 5.78 -3.68 -11.66
CA LEU A 45 6.07 -3.38 -10.26
C LEU A 45 6.32 -1.87 -10.03
N ASP A 46 6.88 -1.18 -11.01
CA ASP A 46 7.15 0.25 -10.90
C ASP A 46 5.87 1.08 -11.05
N ASP A 47 4.93 0.66 -11.91
CA ASP A 47 3.59 1.28 -11.96
C ASP A 47 2.85 1.13 -10.64
N ALA A 48 2.97 -0.04 -9.98
CA ALA A 48 2.37 -0.26 -8.68
C ALA A 48 2.97 0.67 -7.61
N ARG A 49 4.29 0.87 -7.64
CA ARG A 49 4.99 1.80 -6.75
C ARG A 49 4.56 3.25 -6.99
N GLU A 50 4.45 3.66 -8.25
CA GLU A 50 4.01 5.00 -8.64
C GLU A 50 2.55 5.25 -8.24
N ALA A 51 1.69 4.24 -8.36
CA ALA A 51 0.31 4.30 -7.91
C ALA A 51 0.19 4.43 -6.38
N ILE A 52 1.07 3.75 -5.62
CA ILE A 52 1.10 3.84 -4.15
C ILE A 52 1.57 5.23 -3.71
N LEU A 53 2.74 5.64 -4.17
CA LEU A 53 3.33 6.94 -3.87
C LEU A 53 4.02 7.52 -5.13
N PRO A 54 3.39 8.52 -5.77
CA PRO A 54 3.95 9.16 -6.93
C PRO A 54 5.33 9.76 -6.69
N SER A 55 6.21 9.67 -7.69
CA SER A 55 7.60 10.11 -7.60
C SER A 55 7.75 11.58 -7.19
N ARG A 56 6.84 12.44 -7.66
CA ARG A 56 6.78 13.86 -7.27
C ARG A 56 6.54 14.11 -5.78
N LEU A 57 6.05 13.11 -5.04
CA LEU A 57 5.76 13.21 -3.61
C LEU A 57 6.84 12.57 -2.73
N HIS A 58 7.90 11.97 -3.31
CA HIS A 58 8.94 11.30 -2.52
C HIS A 58 9.66 12.26 -1.58
N CYS A 59 9.82 13.53 -1.96
CA CYS A 59 10.44 14.57 -1.13
C CYS A 59 9.66 14.84 0.18
N TYR A 60 8.36 14.59 0.22
CA TYR A 60 7.56 14.79 1.44
C TYR A 60 7.81 13.70 2.50
N LEU A 61 8.50 12.61 2.14
CA LEU A 61 8.92 11.61 3.13
C LEU A 61 10.07 12.12 4.02
N ASP A 62 10.80 13.16 3.60
CA ASP A 62 11.85 13.79 4.41
C ASP A 62 11.30 14.59 5.59
N LEU A 63 9.99 14.91 5.60
CA LEU A 63 9.30 15.58 6.71
C LEU A 63 9.01 14.64 7.90
N ASP A 64 9.57 13.43 7.86
CA ASP A 64 9.35 12.32 8.81
C ASP A 64 7.87 12.08 9.20
N PRO A 65 6.92 12.08 8.24
CA PRO A 65 5.55 11.71 8.58
C PRO A 65 5.54 10.23 8.97
N ARG A 66 5.02 9.88 10.15
CA ARG A 66 4.80 8.46 10.52
C ARG A 66 3.75 7.79 9.63
N ALA A 67 2.83 8.58 9.06
CA ALA A 67 1.80 8.11 8.14
C ALA A 67 1.35 9.21 7.17
N VAL A 68 1.01 8.82 5.93
CA VAL A 68 0.43 9.70 4.90
C VAL A 68 -0.96 9.18 4.55
N ARG A 69 -1.98 10.03 4.69
CA ARG A 69 -3.38 9.66 4.42
C ARG A 69 -3.77 10.05 2.99
N GLY A 70 -4.30 9.10 2.25
CA GLY A 70 -4.99 9.31 0.98
C GLY A 70 -6.50 9.06 1.12
N ALA A 71 -7.23 9.19 0.02
CA ALA A 71 -8.70 9.03 0.02
C ALA A 71 -9.15 7.61 0.39
N ASP A 72 -8.46 6.59 -0.12
CA ASP A 72 -8.82 5.17 0.01
C ASP A 72 -7.81 4.35 0.82
N ARG A 73 -6.72 4.99 1.27
CA ARG A 73 -5.58 4.29 1.87
C ARG A 73 -4.80 5.15 2.84
N VAL A 74 -4.03 4.48 3.70
CA VAL A 74 -3.03 5.10 4.56
C VAL A 74 -1.69 4.44 4.30
N LEU A 75 -0.68 5.24 3.99
CA LEU A 75 0.70 4.81 3.84
C LEU A 75 1.39 4.91 5.20
N VAL A 76 1.98 3.82 5.68
CA VAL A 76 2.81 3.84 6.89
C VAL A 76 4.26 3.99 6.47
N VAL A 77 4.92 4.98 7.05
CA VAL A 77 6.27 5.38 6.65
C VAL A 77 7.23 5.18 7.83
N ARG A 78 8.42 4.66 7.52
CA ARG A 78 9.53 4.50 8.47
C ARG A 78 10.82 4.79 7.72
N GLU A 79 11.70 5.60 8.31
CA GLU A 79 13.03 5.88 7.74
C GLU A 79 12.94 6.32 6.26
N ARG A 80 11.98 7.21 5.95
CA ARG A 80 11.70 7.72 4.59
C ARG A 80 11.28 6.64 3.57
N ARG A 81 10.77 5.50 4.03
CA ARG A 81 10.27 4.42 3.19
C ARG A 81 8.83 4.08 3.53
N VAL A 82 8.04 3.77 2.50
CA VAL A 82 6.68 3.23 2.70
C VAL A 82 6.82 1.73 2.99
N VAL A 83 6.55 1.37 4.25
CA VAL A 83 6.72 -0.01 4.73
C VAL A 83 5.44 -0.82 4.61
N THR A 84 4.27 -0.20 4.71
CA THR A 84 2.98 -0.89 4.52
C THR A 84 1.88 0.05 4.06
N VAL A 85 0.80 -0.51 3.53
CA VAL A 85 -0.40 0.20 3.10
C VAL A 85 -1.62 -0.37 3.83
N LEU A 86 -2.44 0.50 4.39
CA LEU A 86 -3.72 0.18 5.00
C LEU A 86 -4.84 0.69 4.09
N ALA A 87 -6.00 0.03 4.07
CA ALA A 87 -7.20 0.64 3.52
C ALA A 87 -7.65 1.76 4.46
N ALA A 88 -8.13 2.88 3.92
CA ALA A 88 -8.82 3.86 4.74
C ALA A 88 -10.14 3.23 5.19
N GLU A 89 -10.29 2.97 6.49
CA GLU A 89 -11.59 2.58 7.03
C GLU A 89 -12.56 3.75 6.76
N THR A 90 -13.58 3.51 5.94
CA THR A 90 -14.74 4.39 5.90
C THR A 90 -15.27 4.42 7.32
N ARG A 91 -15.10 5.53 8.04
CA ARG A 91 -15.86 5.75 9.28
C ARG A 91 -17.32 5.68 8.88
N VAL A 92 -17.96 4.53 9.12
CA VAL A 92 -19.40 4.52 9.31
C VAL A 92 -19.60 5.42 10.52
N LEU A 93 -20.11 6.62 10.28
CA LEU A 93 -20.60 7.50 11.32
C LEU A 93 -21.73 6.74 12.01
N ASN A 94 -21.41 5.95 13.03
CA ASN A 94 -22.40 5.53 13.99
C ASN A 94 -22.87 6.82 14.67
N GLN A 95 -24.03 7.30 14.23
CA GLN A 95 -24.80 8.29 14.96
C GLN A 95 -25.01 7.74 16.38
N PRO A 96 -24.87 8.55 17.44
CA PRO A 96 -25.30 8.11 18.74
C PRO A 96 -26.81 7.91 18.68
N GLU A 97 -27.29 6.69 18.92
CA GLU A 97 -28.69 6.47 19.29
C GLU A 97 -28.93 7.26 20.58
N ALA A 98 -29.57 8.43 20.43
CA ALA A 98 -30.24 9.11 21.51
C ALA A 98 -31.60 8.44 21.67
N ALA A 99 -31.75 7.64 22.72
CA ALA A 99 -33.01 7.36 23.41
C ALA A 99 -32.73 6.79 24.80
#